data_AF-A0A2T7P2R4-F1
#
_entry.id   AF-A0A2T7P2R4-F1
#
_cell.length_a   1.000
_cell.length_b   1.000
_cell.length_c   1.000
_cell.angle_alpha   90.00
_cell.angle_beta   90.00
_cell.angle_gamma   90.00
#
_symmetry.space_group_name_H-M   'P 1'
#
loop_
_entity.id
_entity.type
_entity.pdbx_description
1 polymer ?
#
loop_
_entity_poly.entity_id
_entity_poly.type
_entity_poly.pdbx_seq_one_letter_code
_entity_poly.pdbx_strand_id
1 'polypeptide(L)'
;MELEVGDDDDDDDKDECLYVEENSSSEEDEEELNYGNRSADQYMTEVIDEDDEYDVEIDKDSEHCDSETPSLVEQNVPENVPSLEEGDLNHEWSNFHLNDDSAAVPKGQPGYDPLHKLRPFINHLNHLFQTTYIPEQHIIIDEALCPWRGKLSFKVYMKDKPVKWGIKLYHLCESKSGYVWQFEILCGMPGLSNRPYDVVQRLLGPLKSLGYCLYTDTYYTSLALAEDLASSNTGFTGTVLSNIIGLPKEFMNTKLDTGGVDFRRCKNTVVLRWKDKTDVAVLSTIHRPQMVAVNTRTSVKKRPTAIVDYHKNMGGVDLNDHMISYNAFYRKTTKWWKKLAFHMLTLTMVQAHCLYLKVRKMIGKPGMCLEDFMISVGEDLVTVPKSDGDQPTGAAVPQDPQQLRIQGSHLSHFLVPLKGRKNCCVCYARLKAEGTDSKYRRKRTKRTKWECQQCKKALCVHPCMKAYHTMQDYTRPLQNLV
;
A
#
# COMPACT_ATOMS: atom_id res chain seq x y z
N MET A 1 81.77 14.51 -33.83
CA MET A 1 81.29 13.32 -34.56
C MET A 1 81.24 12.20 -33.53
N GLU A 2 80.45 12.38 -32.48
CA GLU A 2 78.98 12.31 -32.40
C GLU A 2 78.48 10.86 -32.39
N LEU A 3 77.68 10.38 -31.43
CA LEU A 3 77.22 10.77 -30.08
C LEU A 3 76.36 9.54 -29.65
N GLU A 4 76.76 8.77 -28.64
CA GLU A 4 76.13 8.62 -27.30
C GLU A 4 74.62 8.24 -27.30
N VAL A 5 74.23 7.03 -26.84
CA VAL A 5 73.88 6.60 -25.44
C VAL A 5 72.53 7.19 -24.99
N GLY A 6 71.55 6.48 -24.42
CA GLY A 6 71.48 5.10 -23.93
C GLY A 6 70.06 4.69 -23.50
N ASP A 7 69.85 3.38 -23.48
CA ASP A 7 69.42 2.46 -22.41
C ASP A 7 68.42 2.85 -21.30
N ASP A 8 67.70 1.78 -20.92
CA ASP A 8 66.97 1.44 -19.68
C ASP A 8 65.47 1.84 -19.59
N ASP A 9 64.51 0.99 -19.24
CA ASP A 9 64.44 -0.47 -19.01
C ASP A 9 62.96 -0.83 -18.71
N ASP A 10 62.69 -2.14 -18.73
CA ASP A 10 61.68 -2.90 -17.97
C ASP A 10 60.29 -3.26 -18.56
N ASP A 11 60.29 -4.51 -19.03
CA ASP A 11 59.30 -5.61 -19.02
C ASP A 11 57.82 -5.36 -18.63
N ASP A 12 56.94 -5.75 -19.56
CA ASP A 12 55.56 -6.18 -19.30
C ASP A 12 55.33 -7.51 -20.06
N ASP A 13 55.61 -8.63 -19.40
CA ASP A 13 55.34 -9.97 -19.93
C ASP A 13 53.91 -10.42 -19.59
N LYS A 14 53.25 -10.88 -20.64
CA LYS A 14 51.88 -11.41 -20.66
C LYS A 14 51.87 -12.78 -20.00
N ASP A 15 50.87 -13.06 -19.19
CA ASP A 15 50.45 -14.44 -18.98
C ASP A 15 48.93 -14.62 -18.93
N GLU A 16 48.52 -15.67 -19.63
CA GLU A 16 47.17 -16.13 -19.94
C GLU A 16 46.41 -16.59 -18.68
N CYS A 17 45.20 -16.07 -18.46
CA CYS A 17 44.27 -16.66 -17.50
C CYS A 17 43.34 -17.65 -18.22
N LEU A 18 43.65 -18.93 -18.02
CA LEU A 18 42.93 -20.12 -18.41
C LEU A 18 41.48 -20.14 -17.88
N TYR A 19 40.55 -20.47 -18.77
CA TYR A 19 39.21 -20.93 -18.45
C TYR A 19 39.29 -22.27 -17.72
N VAL A 20 38.73 -22.33 -16.51
CA VAL A 20 38.40 -23.58 -15.82
C VAL A 20 36.88 -23.63 -15.65
N GLU A 21 36.24 -24.49 -16.44
CA GLU A 21 34.88 -24.95 -16.20
C GLU A 21 34.90 -25.94 -15.03
N GLU A 22 34.32 -25.57 -13.89
CA GLU A 22 33.92 -26.54 -12.87
C GLU A 22 32.41 -26.45 -12.63
N ASN A 23 31.76 -27.59 -12.87
CA ASN A 23 30.39 -27.90 -12.54
C ASN A 23 30.12 -27.67 -11.04
N SER A 24 29.19 -26.78 -10.70
CA SER A 24 28.59 -26.73 -9.35
C SER A 24 27.08 -26.85 -9.45
N SER A 25 26.60 -28.08 -9.30
CA SER A 25 25.29 -28.34 -8.71
C SER A 25 25.42 -28.10 -7.20
N SER A 26 24.88 -26.99 -6.70
CA SER A 26 24.62 -26.80 -5.28
C SER A 26 23.46 -25.82 -5.11
N GLU A 27 22.37 -26.34 -4.56
CA GLU A 27 21.49 -25.62 -3.66
C GLU A 27 22.37 -25.02 -2.53
N GLU A 28 22.02 -23.83 -2.01
CA GLU A 28 22.81 -22.91 -1.13
C GLU A 28 23.39 -21.73 -1.98
N ASP A 29 23.00 -20.45 -1.86
CA ASP A 29 22.56 -19.65 -0.72
C ASP A 29 21.66 -18.46 -1.16
N GLU A 30 20.43 -18.39 -0.66
CA GLU A 30 19.71 -17.12 -0.43
C GLU A 30 19.50 -16.99 1.09
N GLU A 31 20.59 -16.98 1.85
CA GLU A 31 20.56 -16.42 3.21
C GLU A 31 20.47 -14.91 3.08
N GLU A 32 19.27 -14.36 3.31
CA GLU A 32 19.13 -12.98 3.73
C GLU A 32 20.14 -12.73 4.85
N LEU A 33 21.05 -11.78 4.64
CA LEU A 33 21.91 -11.23 5.68
C LEU A 33 20.99 -10.75 6.80
N ASN A 34 20.84 -11.62 7.80
CA ASN A 34 20.16 -11.36 9.04
C ASN A 34 21.00 -10.30 9.77
N TYR A 35 20.70 -9.02 9.49
CA TYR A 35 21.19 -7.89 10.27
C TYR A 35 20.53 -7.96 11.65
N GLY A 36 21.04 -8.86 12.49
CA GLY A 36 20.68 -9.06 13.89
C GLY A 36 21.22 -7.96 14.80
N ASN A 37 21.26 -6.70 14.34
CA ASN A 37 21.54 -5.54 15.17
C ASN A 37 20.29 -4.68 15.22
N ARG A 38 19.85 -4.32 16.44
CA ARG A 38 18.80 -3.31 16.67
C ARG A 38 19.06 -2.13 15.74
N SER A 39 18.07 -1.76 14.93
CA SER A 39 18.19 -0.63 14.01
C SER A 39 18.60 0.61 14.81
N ALA A 40 19.49 1.46 14.26
CA ALA A 40 19.76 2.77 14.86
C ALA A 40 18.45 3.55 15.06
N ASP A 41 17.43 3.25 14.26
CA ASP A 41 16.10 3.85 14.30
C ASP A 41 15.27 3.40 15.51
N GLN A 42 15.45 2.15 16.00
CA GLN A 42 14.87 1.68 17.27
C GLN A 42 15.47 2.40 18.48
N TYR A 43 16.76 2.68 18.45
CA TYR A 43 17.39 3.48 19.50
C TYR A 43 16.96 4.94 19.41
N MET A 44 16.77 5.49 18.21
CA MET A 44 16.28 6.86 18.03
C MET A 44 14.83 7.05 18.49
N THR A 45 13.99 6.03 18.37
CA THR A 45 12.64 6.00 18.95
C THR A 45 12.65 5.75 20.47
N GLU A 46 13.52 4.87 21.00
CA GLU A 46 13.70 4.64 22.45
C GLU A 46 14.44 5.77 23.20
N VAL A 47 15.10 6.70 22.48
CA VAL A 47 15.83 7.86 23.05
C VAL A 47 14.89 8.97 23.54
N ILE A 48 13.60 8.86 23.26
CA ILE A 48 12.55 9.71 23.84
C ILE A 48 12.17 9.08 25.19
N ASP A 49 12.68 9.64 26.29
CA ASP A 49 12.03 9.44 27.60
C ASP A 49 10.55 9.83 27.43
N GLU A 50 9.63 9.15 28.11
CA GLU A 50 8.17 9.44 28.13
C GLU A 50 7.82 10.92 28.48
N ASP A 51 8.82 11.75 28.78
CA ASP A 51 8.77 13.17 29.12
C ASP A 51 9.23 14.13 28.00
N ASP A 52 9.72 13.66 26.85
CA ASP A 52 10.23 14.54 25.76
C ASP A 52 9.16 14.74 24.67
N GLU A 53 8.12 15.51 25.01
CA GLU A 53 7.18 16.08 24.06
C GLU A 53 7.90 17.16 23.24
N TYR A 54 8.24 16.84 21.99
CA TYR A 54 8.60 17.87 21.03
C TYR A 54 7.39 18.78 20.85
N ASP A 55 7.58 20.11 20.92
CA ASP A 55 6.62 21.10 20.38
C ASP A 55 6.54 20.93 18.86
N VAL A 56 6.02 19.79 18.44
CA VAL A 56 5.35 19.68 17.16
C VAL A 56 3.95 20.19 17.47
N GLU A 57 3.52 21.25 16.79
CA GLU A 57 2.09 21.49 16.58
C GLU A 57 1.53 20.31 15.75
N ILE A 58 1.53 19.11 16.33
CA ILE A 58 0.46 18.15 16.11
C ILE A 58 -0.67 18.78 16.91
N ASP A 59 -1.74 19.16 16.22
CA ASP A 59 -3.00 19.55 16.86
C ASP A 59 -3.47 18.38 17.74
N LYS A 60 -2.94 18.30 18.98
CA LYS A 60 -3.38 17.39 20.04
C LYS A 60 -4.84 17.65 20.44
N ASP A 61 -5.40 18.78 19.98
CA ASP A 61 -6.80 19.16 20.14
C ASP A 61 -7.79 18.29 19.35
N SER A 62 -7.33 17.25 18.64
CA SER A 62 -8.21 16.28 17.97
C SER A 62 -8.16 14.84 18.50
N GLU A 63 -7.33 14.54 19.51
CA GLU A 63 -7.15 13.17 20.04
C GLU A 63 -7.46 13.02 21.54
N HIS A 64 -8.30 13.88 22.12
CA HIS A 64 -8.88 13.61 23.45
C HIS A 64 -10.34 13.17 23.34
N CYS A 65 -10.54 11.86 23.18
CA CYS A 65 -11.81 11.22 23.49
C CYS A 65 -11.67 10.60 24.88
N ASP A 66 -12.20 11.30 25.89
CA ASP A 66 -12.54 10.67 27.17
C ASP A 66 -13.67 9.66 26.92
N SER A 67 -13.31 8.44 26.54
CA SER A 67 -14.27 7.34 26.51
C SER A 67 -14.40 6.75 27.91
N GLU A 68 -15.26 7.33 28.75
CA GLU A 68 -15.96 6.51 29.73
C GLU A 68 -16.69 5.42 28.95
N THR A 69 -16.40 4.15 29.23
CA THR A 69 -17.04 3.01 28.58
C THR A 69 -18.56 3.13 28.67
N PRO A 70 -19.31 3.35 27.58
CA PRO A 70 -20.74 3.28 27.63
C PRO A 70 -21.11 1.80 27.57
N SER A 71 -21.79 1.31 28.60
CA SER A 71 -22.53 0.05 28.52
C SER A 71 -23.32 0.02 27.22
N LEU A 72 -23.34 -1.13 26.54
CA LEU A 72 -24.12 -1.45 25.35
C LEU A 72 -25.53 -0.84 25.43
N VAL A 73 -25.71 0.35 24.87
CA VAL A 73 -27.02 0.93 24.58
C VAL A 73 -27.31 0.56 23.14
N GLU A 74 -28.38 -0.20 22.94
CA GLU A 74 -28.98 -0.43 21.62
C GLU A 74 -29.23 0.93 20.95
N GLN A 75 -28.36 1.30 20.01
CA GLN A 75 -28.58 2.48 19.19
C GLN A 75 -29.52 2.11 18.04
N ASN A 76 -30.61 2.87 17.94
CA ASN A 76 -31.64 2.73 16.93
C ASN A 76 -31.01 2.84 15.52
N VAL A 77 -30.94 1.70 14.82
CA VAL A 77 -30.63 1.65 13.40
C VAL A 77 -31.75 2.38 12.64
N PRO A 78 -31.46 3.31 11.71
CA PRO A 78 -32.47 3.95 10.89
C PRO A 78 -33.33 2.89 10.17
N GLU A 79 -34.66 2.97 10.28
CA GLU A 79 -35.62 1.99 9.71
C GLU A 79 -35.50 1.77 8.18
N ASN A 80 -34.65 2.53 7.48
CA ASN A 80 -34.50 2.49 6.03
C ASN A 80 -33.19 1.88 5.51
N VAL A 81 -32.37 1.24 6.35
CA VAL A 81 -31.22 0.46 5.87
C VAL A 81 -31.73 -0.91 5.36
N PRO A 82 -31.53 -1.29 4.10
CA PRO A 82 -31.91 -2.61 3.62
C PRO A 82 -31.23 -3.69 4.48
N SER A 83 -32.03 -4.54 5.14
CA SER A 83 -31.51 -5.69 5.86
C SER A 83 -30.95 -6.70 4.87
N LEU A 84 -29.65 -6.62 4.57
CA LEU A 84 -28.95 -7.66 3.86
C LEU A 84 -28.84 -8.87 4.81
N GLU A 85 -29.58 -9.95 4.52
CA GLU A 85 -29.44 -11.19 5.28
C GLU A 85 -27.99 -11.71 5.16
N GLU A 86 -27.44 -12.30 6.23
CA GLU A 86 -26.06 -12.83 6.25
C GLU A 86 -25.73 -13.78 5.07
N GLY A 87 -26.75 -14.39 4.47
CA GLY A 87 -26.62 -15.24 3.28
C GLY A 87 -26.16 -14.50 2.03
N ASP A 88 -26.55 -13.23 1.87
CA ASP A 88 -26.30 -12.43 0.66
C ASP A 88 -24.88 -11.86 0.64
N LEU A 89 -24.39 -11.39 1.78
CA LEU A 89 -23.00 -10.91 1.94
C LEU A 89 -21.98 -12.03 1.72
N ASN A 90 -22.30 -13.27 2.11
CA ASN A 90 -21.43 -14.43 1.86
C ASN A 90 -21.35 -14.79 0.37
N HIS A 91 -22.44 -14.60 -0.37
CA HIS A 91 -22.46 -14.80 -1.82
C HIS A 91 -21.60 -13.75 -2.55
N GLU A 92 -21.80 -12.48 -2.25
CA GLU A 92 -21.01 -11.38 -2.84
C GLU A 92 -19.53 -11.52 -2.53
N TRP A 93 -19.21 -11.81 -1.26
CA TRP A 93 -17.84 -12.08 -0.85
C TRP A 93 -17.24 -13.22 -1.67
N SER A 94 -17.99 -14.29 -1.94
CA SER A 94 -17.47 -15.44 -2.69
C SER A 94 -17.14 -15.12 -4.16
N ASN A 95 -17.88 -14.20 -4.78
CA ASN A 95 -17.75 -13.81 -6.19
C ASN A 95 -16.96 -12.52 -6.43
N PHE A 96 -16.54 -11.81 -5.38
CA PHE A 96 -15.65 -10.65 -5.50
C PHE A 96 -14.40 -11.02 -6.31
N HIS A 97 -14.06 -10.21 -7.31
CA HIS A 97 -12.90 -10.38 -8.20
C HIS A 97 -12.43 -9.00 -8.70
N LEU A 98 -11.12 -8.84 -8.88
CA LEU A 98 -10.48 -7.57 -9.28
C LEU A 98 -9.73 -7.62 -10.62
N ASN A 99 -9.49 -8.81 -11.16
CA ASN A 99 -8.91 -9.00 -12.49
C ASN A 99 -9.38 -10.33 -13.08
N ASP A 100 -9.34 -10.46 -14.41
CA ASP A 100 -9.67 -11.69 -15.12
C ASP A 100 -8.58 -12.75 -14.91
N ASP A 101 -8.96 -13.90 -14.35
CA ASP A 101 -8.06 -15.02 -14.11
C ASP A 101 -7.66 -15.73 -15.40
N SER A 102 -8.43 -15.57 -16.49
CA SER A 102 -8.12 -16.21 -17.77
C SER A 102 -6.88 -15.61 -18.45
N ALA A 103 -6.56 -14.36 -18.13
CA ALA A 103 -5.38 -13.64 -18.62
C ALA A 103 -4.13 -13.88 -17.74
N ALA A 104 -4.25 -14.65 -16.65
CA ALA A 104 -3.13 -14.88 -15.74
C ALA A 104 -2.07 -15.79 -16.40
N VAL A 105 -0.85 -15.27 -16.53
CA VAL A 105 0.29 -16.06 -17.00
C VAL A 105 0.75 -17.01 -15.88
N PRO A 106 1.00 -18.30 -16.16
CA PRO A 106 1.52 -19.24 -15.17
C PRO A 106 2.92 -18.89 -14.66
N LYS A 107 3.22 -19.27 -13.40
CA LYS A 107 4.56 -19.11 -12.82
C LYS A 107 5.61 -19.82 -13.67
N GLY A 108 6.72 -19.13 -13.95
CA GLY A 108 7.83 -19.64 -14.75
C GLY A 108 7.73 -19.32 -16.25
N GLN A 109 6.63 -18.71 -16.70
CA GLN A 109 6.50 -18.24 -18.09
C GLN A 109 6.82 -16.73 -18.20
N PRO A 110 7.32 -16.26 -19.37
CA PRO A 110 7.52 -14.84 -19.62
C PRO A 110 6.22 -14.05 -19.43
N GLY A 111 6.28 -12.96 -18.66
CA GLY A 111 5.10 -12.15 -18.32
C GLY A 111 4.35 -12.59 -17.07
N TYR A 112 4.87 -13.56 -16.30
CA TYR A 112 4.32 -13.91 -15.00
C TYR A 112 4.33 -12.73 -14.02
N ASP A 113 3.16 -12.44 -13.43
CA ASP A 113 2.98 -11.43 -12.39
C ASP A 113 2.34 -12.08 -11.14
N PRO A 114 3.07 -12.23 -10.02
CA PRO A 114 2.54 -12.70 -8.74
C PRO A 114 1.34 -11.88 -8.23
N LEU A 115 1.24 -10.61 -8.64
CA LEU A 115 0.17 -9.69 -8.27
C LEU A 115 -0.89 -9.52 -9.36
N HIS A 116 -0.91 -10.37 -10.41
CA HIS A 116 -1.87 -10.26 -11.52
C HIS A 116 -3.30 -9.97 -11.06
N LYS A 117 -3.76 -10.67 -10.01
CA LYS A 117 -5.13 -10.51 -9.49
C LYS A 117 -5.46 -9.10 -8.99
N LEU A 118 -4.45 -8.36 -8.53
CA LEU A 118 -4.57 -7.04 -7.92
C LEU A 118 -3.99 -5.93 -8.80
N ARG A 119 -3.24 -6.27 -9.87
CA ARG A 119 -2.47 -5.32 -10.67
C ARG A 119 -3.29 -4.12 -11.17
N PRO A 120 -4.50 -4.27 -11.73
CA PRO A 120 -5.30 -3.12 -12.15
C PRO A 120 -5.67 -2.20 -10.99
N PHE A 121 -5.97 -2.78 -9.83
CA PHE A 121 -6.35 -2.03 -8.64
C PHE A 121 -5.16 -1.28 -8.02
N ILE A 122 -3.99 -1.92 -7.93
CA ILE A 122 -2.74 -1.28 -7.49
C ILE A 122 -2.40 -0.08 -8.39
N ASN A 123 -2.42 -0.28 -9.70
CA ASN A 123 -2.12 0.78 -10.66
C ASN A 123 -3.12 1.94 -10.55
N HIS A 124 -4.40 1.63 -10.38
CA HIS A 124 -5.44 2.64 -10.20
C HIS A 124 -5.24 3.46 -8.93
N LEU A 125 -4.94 2.81 -7.80
CA LEU A 125 -4.73 3.52 -6.53
C LEU A 125 -3.47 4.39 -6.56
N ASN A 126 -2.35 3.88 -7.07
CA ASN A 126 -1.14 4.69 -7.24
C ASN A 126 -1.41 5.89 -8.15
N HIS A 127 -2.09 5.70 -9.29
CA HIS A 127 -2.47 6.82 -10.15
C HIS A 127 -3.35 7.83 -9.41
N LEU A 128 -4.39 7.36 -8.71
CA LEU A 128 -5.31 8.20 -7.95
C LEU A 128 -4.56 9.03 -6.89
N PHE A 129 -3.72 8.40 -6.07
CA PHE A 129 -2.98 9.08 -5.01
C PHE A 129 -2.04 10.15 -5.58
N GLN A 130 -1.34 9.82 -6.67
CA GLN A 130 -0.42 10.75 -7.33
C GLN A 130 -1.13 11.94 -7.96
N THR A 131 -2.30 11.74 -8.57
CA THR A 131 -3.03 12.83 -9.27
C THR A 131 -3.91 13.68 -8.35
N THR A 132 -4.30 13.14 -7.19
CA THR A 132 -5.20 13.85 -6.26
C THR A 132 -4.44 14.86 -5.41
N TYR A 133 -3.16 14.60 -5.11
CA TYR A 133 -2.40 15.40 -4.19
C TYR A 133 -0.94 15.55 -4.59
N ILE A 134 -0.43 16.78 -4.48
CA ILE A 134 0.99 17.10 -4.60
C ILE A 134 1.56 17.22 -3.19
N PRO A 135 2.51 16.35 -2.78
CA PRO A 135 3.05 16.36 -1.43
C PRO A 135 3.86 17.64 -1.16
N GLU A 136 3.90 18.06 0.11
CA GLU A 136 4.85 19.06 0.59
C GLU A 136 6.30 18.57 0.45
N GLN A 137 7.27 19.48 0.65
CA GLN A 137 8.68 19.24 0.31
C GLN A 137 9.32 18.02 1.00
N HIS A 138 8.88 17.67 2.21
CA HIS A 138 9.47 16.59 2.99
C HIS A 138 8.70 15.29 2.80
N ILE A 139 9.41 14.27 2.34
CA ILE A 139 8.86 12.96 2.02
C ILE A 139 9.70 11.85 2.67
N ILE A 140 9.08 10.71 2.94
CA ILE A 140 9.68 9.56 3.60
C ILE A 140 9.47 8.31 2.77
N ILE A 141 10.49 7.45 2.68
CA ILE A 141 10.34 6.07 2.24
C ILE A 141 10.58 5.14 3.42
N ASP A 142 9.60 4.28 3.69
CA ASP A 142 9.66 3.26 4.73
C ASP A 142 8.66 2.13 4.43
N GLU A 143 8.48 1.22 5.37
CA GLU A 143 7.93 -0.10 5.16
C GLU A 143 6.67 -0.30 5.99
N ALA A 144 5.61 -0.70 5.28
CA ALA A 144 4.34 -1.09 5.86
C ALA A 144 4.13 -2.60 5.72
N LEU A 145 3.25 -3.15 6.56
CA LEU A 145 2.97 -4.59 6.55
C LEU A 145 1.47 -4.86 6.56
N CYS A 146 0.99 -5.56 5.52
CA CYS A 146 -0.35 -6.12 5.50
C CYS A 146 -0.38 -7.49 6.22
N PRO A 147 -1.11 -7.64 7.34
CA PRO A 147 -1.12 -8.89 8.11
C PRO A 147 -1.56 -10.13 7.31
N TRP A 148 -0.69 -11.14 7.25
CA TRP A 148 -1.00 -12.41 6.58
C TRP A 148 -0.22 -13.58 7.16
N ARG A 149 -0.92 -14.64 7.59
CA ARG A 149 -0.29 -15.87 8.13
C ARG A 149 -0.40 -17.08 7.20
N GLY A 150 -1.27 -17.02 6.18
CA GLY A 150 -1.50 -18.14 5.26
C GLY A 150 -0.30 -18.46 4.37
N LYS A 151 -0.43 -19.52 3.57
CA LYS A 151 0.58 -19.90 2.57
C LYS A 151 0.62 -18.84 1.47
N LEU A 152 1.79 -18.25 1.26
CA LEU A 152 2.09 -17.26 0.23
C LEU A 152 3.60 -17.21 0.05
N SER A 153 4.09 -17.22 -1.19
CA SER A 153 5.52 -17.32 -1.49
C SER A 153 6.32 -16.09 -1.10
N PHE A 154 5.71 -14.91 -1.12
CA PHE A 154 6.35 -13.62 -0.83
C PHE A 154 5.89 -13.01 0.50
N LYS A 155 5.38 -13.84 1.41
CA LYS A 155 5.11 -13.41 2.79
C LYS A 155 6.46 -13.25 3.51
N VAL A 156 6.64 -12.13 4.20
CA VAL A 156 7.84 -11.85 4.98
C VAL A 156 7.58 -12.00 6.49
N TYR A 157 8.69 -12.14 7.23
CA TYR A 157 8.72 -11.99 8.68
C TYR A 157 9.44 -10.71 9.06
N MET A 158 8.80 -9.83 9.83
CA MET A 158 9.37 -8.60 10.36
C MET A 158 9.36 -8.66 11.88
N LYS A 159 10.53 -8.86 12.48
CA LYS A 159 10.68 -9.12 13.92
C LYS A 159 10.14 -7.98 14.79
N ASP A 160 10.35 -6.75 14.34
CA ASP A 160 10.14 -5.53 15.12
C ASP A 160 8.75 -4.91 14.93
N LYS A 161 7.95 -5.41 13.98
CA LYS A 161 6.56 -4.97 13.81
C LYS A 161 5.62 -5.72 14.78
N PRO A 162 4.56 -5.08 15.31
CA PRO A 162 3.61 -5.72 16.23
C PRO A 162 2.98 -6.99 15.63
N VAL A 163 2.63 -6.93 14.35
CA VAL A 163 2.30 -8.10 13.54
C VAL A 163 3.55 -8.49 12.77
N LYS A 164 4.05 -9.71 13.04
CA LYS A 164 5.34 -10.13 12.50
C LYS A 164 5.28 -10.81 11.13
N TRP A 165 4.13 -11.34 10.72
CA TRP A 165 3.98 -12.08 9.47
C TRP A 165 3.01 -11.36 8.54
N GLY A 166 3.43 -11.06 7.32
CA GLY A 166 2.59 -10.33 6.39
C GLY A 166 3.17 -10.16 4.99
N ILE A 167 2.49 -9.34 4.20
CA ILE A 167 2.93 -8.90 2.88
C ILE A 167 3.56 -7.52 3.07
N LYS A 168 4.84 -7.39 2.71
CA LYS A 168 5.57 -6.12 2.83
C LYS A 168 5.17 -5.16 1.72
N LEU A 169 4.94 -3.90 2.08
CA LEU A 169 4.74 -2.78 1.17
C LEU A 169 5.83 -1.76 1.44
N TYR A 170 6.37 -1.18 0.37
CA TYR A 170 7.23 -0.01 0.42
C TYR A 170 6.37 1.21 0.17
N HIS A 171 6.32 2.14 1.10
CA HIS A 171 5.52 3.36 1.01
C HIS A 171 6.43 4.56 0.78
N LEU A 172 6.02 5.43 -0.14
CA LEU A 172 6.50 6.80 -0.26
C LEU A 172 5.40 7.74 0.26
N CYS A 173 5.65 8.43 1.37
CA CYS A 173 4.68 9.30 2.01
C CYS A 173 5.15 10.75 2.11
N GLU A 174 4.19 11.68 2.23
CA GLU A 174 4.47 12.98 2.81
C GLU A 174 4.74 12.86 4.31
N SER A 175 5.87 13.38 4.78
CA SER A 175 6.32 13.28 6.18
C SER A 175 5.30 13.83 7.18
N LYS A 176 4.66 14.96 6.85
CA LYS A 176 3.82 15.72 7.80
C LYS A 176 2.45 15.11 8.04
N SER A 177 1.77 14.63 6.99
CA SER A 177 0.42 14.08 7.10
C SER A 177 0.35 12.56 7.08
N GLY A 178 1.45 11.88 6.75
CA GLY A 178 1.44 10.43 6.51
C GLY A 178 0.67 10.03 5.25
N TYR A 179 0.38 10.98 4.34
CA TYR A 179 -0.29 10.67 3.07
C TYR A 179 0.62 9.80 2.20
N VAL A 180 0.19 8.57 1.90
CA VAL A 180 0.89 7.66 1.00
C VAL A 180 0.66 8.14 -0.44
N TRP A 181 1.71 8.67 -1.04
CA TRP A 181 1.68 9.19 -2.40
C TRP A 181 1.88 8.07 -3.43
N GLN A 182 2.72 7.10 -3.13
CA GLN A 182 2.96 5.91 -3.96
C GLN A 182 3.35 4.73 -3.07
N PHE A 183 2.99 3.52 -3.48
CA PHE A 183 3.48 2.30 -2.86
C PHE A 183 3.85 1.21 -3.87
N GLU A 184 4.75 0.32 -3.43
CA GLU A 184 5.13 -0.90 -4.15
C GLU A 184 4.99 -2.12 -3.23
N ILE A 185 4.54 -3.26 -3.74
CA ILE A 185 4.39 -4.49 -2.96
C ILE A 185 5.55 -5.43 -3.25
N LEU A 186 6.27 -5.85 -2.20
CA LEU A 186 7.31 -6.86 -2.32
C LEU A 186 6.65 -8.21 -2.66
N CYS A 187 6.92 -8.70 -3.87
CA CYS A 187 6.30 -9.93 -4.36
C CYS A 187 7.24 -10.86 -5.15
N GLY A 188 8.55 -10.54 -5.22
CA GLY A 188 9.51 -11.32 -5.98
C GLY A 188 9.24 -11.32 -7.49
N MET A 189 8.92 -10.13 -8.05
CA MET A 189 8.74 -9.95 -9.50
C MET A 189 9.99 -10.44 -10.26
N PRO A 190 9.85 -11.33 -11.26
CA PRO A 190 10.99 -11.79 -12.06
C PRO A 190 11.71 -10.62 -12.74
N GLY A 191 13.04 -10.55 -12.59
CA GLY A 191 13.87 -9.50 -13.20
C GLY A 191 13.80 -8.14 -12.51
N LEU A 192 13.03 -8.00 -11.41
CA LEU A 192 12.96 -6.77 -10.63
C LEU A 192 13.85 -6.84 -9.40
N SER A 193 14.86 -5.98 -9.33
CA SER A 193 15.70 -5.87 -8.14
C SER A 193 14.94 -5.25 -6.97
N ASN A 194 15.03 -5.86 -5.79
CA ASN A 194 14.49 -5.33 -4.53
C ASN A 194 15.60 -4.81 -3.61
N ARG A 195 16.79 -4.51 -4.17
CA ARG A 195 17.83 -3.82 -3.40
C ARG A 195 17.31 -2.45 -2.96
N PRO A 196 17.66 -1.97 -1.75
CA PRO A 196 17.11 -0.73 -1.22
C PRO A 196 17.27 0.47 -2.16
N TYR A 197 18.44 0.61 -2.79
CA TYR A 197 18.70 1.65 -3.79
C TYR A 197 17.69 1.60 -4.94
N ASP A 198 17.45 0.43 -5.52
CA ASP A 198 16.55 0.27 -6.68
C ASP A 198 15.09 0.53 -6.31
N VAL A 199 14.68 0.16 -5.08
CA VAL A 199 13.34 0.46 -4.56
C VAL A 199 13.15 1.97 -4.43
N VAL A 200 14.13 2.69 -3.85
CA VAL A 200 14.07 4.15 -3.73
C VAL A 200 13.98 4.80 -5.10
N GLN A 201 14.81 4.39 -6.07
CA GLN A 201 14.77 4.97 -7.42
C GLN A 201 13.40 4.78 -8.10
N ARG A 202 12.75 3.62 -7.92
CA ARG A 202 11.42 3.36 -8.51
C ARG A 202 10.31 4.15 -7.84
N LEU A 203 10.29 4.21 -6.51
CA LEU A 203 9.28 4.95 -5.76
C LEU A 203 9.42 6.46 -5.96
N LEU A 204 10.66 6.97 -5.86
CA LEU A 204 10.95 8.39 -5.94
C LEU A 204 10.97 8.92 -7.37
N GLY A 205 11.14 8.06 -8.39
CA GLY A 205 11.32 8.44 -9.79
C GLY A 205 10.45 9.61 -10.28
N PRO A 206 9.12 9.61 -10.03
CA PRO A 206 8.25 10.72 -10.42
C PRO A 206 8.49 12.05 -9.70
N LEU A 207 9.05 12.03 -8.49
CA LEU A 207 9.34 13.22 -7.67
C LEU A 207 10.83 13.61 -7.70
N LYS A 208 11.69 12.77 -8.30
CA LYS A 208 13.13 13.03 -8.44
C LYS A 208 13.34 14.32 -9.23
N SER A 209 14.32 15.11 -8.81
CA SER A 209 14.66 16.40 -9.45
C SER A 209 13.67 17.54 -9.33
N LEU A 210 12.62 17.39 -8.51
CA LEU A 210 11.65 18.45 -8.24
C LEU A 210 11.93 19.24 -6.95
N GLY A 211 13.08 19.03 -6.29
CA GLY A 211 13.47 19.77 -5.08
C GLY A 211 12.90 19.23 -3.76
N TYR A 212 12.34 18.01 -3.78
CA TYR A 212 11.92 17.30 -2.56
C TYR A 212 13.12 16.91 -1.68
N CYS A 213 12.85 16.71 -0.39
CA CYS A 213 13.79 16.21 0.61
C CYS A 213 13.32 14.85 1.11
N LEU A 214 14.03 13.79 0.71
CA LEU A 214 13.76 12.42 1.12
C LEU A 214 14.41 12.09 2.46
N TYR A 215 13.62 11.51 3.36
CA TYR A 215 14.05 10.89 4.60
C TYR A 215 13.94 9.37 4.53
N THR A 216 14.95 8.66 5.02
CA THR A 216 14.94 7.19 5.07
C THR A 216 15.57 6.65 6.35
N ASP A 217 15.20 5.43 6.70
CA ASP A 217 15.83 4.64 7.75
C ASP A 217 17.23 4.13 7.34
N THR A 218 17.85 3.35 8.23
CA THR A 218 19.16 2.74 7.97
C THR A 218 19.16 1.71 6.82
N TYR A 219 18.04 1.07 6.53
CA TYR A 219 17.94 0.03 5.49
C TYR A 219 18.11 0.60 4.07
N TYR A 220 17.58 1.80 3.81
CA TYR A 220 17.71 2.45 2.50
C TYR A 220 18.97 3.32 2.36
N THR A 221 19.59 3.72 3.47
CA THR A 221 20.61 4.75 3.46
C THR A 221 21.96 4.24 2.94
N SER A 222 22.48 4.89 1.89
CA SER A 222 23.83 4.64 1.37
C SER A 222 24.47 5.91 0.81
N LEU A 223 25.81 5.94 0.77
CA LEU A 223 26.55 7.05 0.14
C LEU A 223 26.21 7.22 -1.34
N ALA A 224 26.12 6.11 -2.09
CA ALA A 224 25.77 6.13 -3.49
C ALA A 224 24.37 6.74 -3.73
N LEU A 225 23.40 6.42 -2.86
CA LEU A 225 22.07 7.04 -2.91
C LEU A 225 22.13 8.54 -2.63
N ALA A 226 22.82 8.94 -1.55
CA ALA A 226 22.95 10.34 -1.19
C ALA A 226 23.58 11.18 -2.32
N GLU A 227 24.64 10.68 -2.94
CA GLU A 227 25.33 11.37 -4.03
C GLU A 227 24.48 11.47 -5.31
N ASP A 228 23.77 10.40 -5.69
CA ASP A 228 22.88 10.40 -6.86
C ASP A 228 21.69 11.38 -6.67
N LEU A 229 21.05 11.35 -5.50
CA LEU A 229 19.94 12.27 -5.21
C LEU A 229 20.42 13.73 -5.16
N ALA A 230 21.55 14.00 -4.51
CA ALA A 230 22.14 15.35 -4.49
C ALA A 230 22.47 15.86 -5.89
N SER A 231 23.04 15.00 -6.75
CA SER A 231 23.34 15.34 -8.15
C SER A 231 22.08 15.59 -8.97
N SER A 232 20.96 15.02 -8.56
CA SER A 232 19.67 15.12 -9.21
C SER A 232 18.79 16.23 -8.61
N ASN A 233 19.30 17.19 -7.84
CA ASN A 233 18.50 18.23 -7.17
C ASN A 233 17.38 17.66 -6.26
N THR A 234 17.66 16.55 -5.59
CA THR A 234 16.80 15.96 -4.56
C THR A 234 17.57 15.89 -3.25
N GLY A 235 17.02 16.53 -2.23
CA GLY A 235 17.57 16.49 -0.88
C GLY A 235 17.45 15.08 -0.28
N PHE A 236 18.41 14.71 0.55
CA PHE A 236 18.43 13.40 1.20
C PHE A 236 18.92 13.53 2.65
N THR A 237 18.29 12.82 3.57
CA THR A 237 18.77 12.62 4.94
C THR A 237 18.38 11.22 5.43
N GLY A 238 19.34 10.46 5.92
CA GLY A 238 19.09 9.12 6.44
C GLY A 238 20.04 8.74 7.56
N THR A 239 19.61 7.85 8.44
CA THR A 239 20.45 7.30 9.51
C THR A 239 21.46 6.32 8.92
N VAL A 240 22.66 6.25 9.51
CA VAL A 240 23.70 5.31 9.06
C VAL A 240 24.22 4.47 10.22
N LEU A 241 24.49 3.20 9.93
CA LEU A 241 25.15 2.29 10.86
C LEU A 241 26.66 2.54 10.86
N SER A 242 27.32 2.16 11.95
CA SER A 242 28.77 2.30 12.12
C SER A 242 29.60 1.51 11.10
N ASN A 243 29.03 0.43 10.56
CA ASN A 243 29.64 -0.46 9.58
C ASN A 243 29.35 -0.10 8.12
N ILE A 244 28.76 1.07 7.84
CA ILE A 244 28.45 1.48 6.48
C ILE A 244 29.70 1.57 5.59
N ILE A 245 29.60 1.04 4.37
CA ILE A 245 30.68 1.04 3.39
C ILE A 245 30.91 2.46 2.85
N GLY A 246 32.18 2.85 2.71
CA GLY A 246 32.60 4.12 2.10
C GLY A 246 32.80 5.27 3.08
N LEU A 247 32.43 5.10 4.36
CA LEU A 247 32.82 6.05 5.41
C LEU A 247 34.17 5.67 6.04
N PRO A 248 35.02 6.65 6.44
CA PRO A 248 36.28 6.34 7.11
C PRO A 248 36.03 5.62 8.44
N LYS A 249 36.58 4.41 8.60
CA LYS A 249 36.43 3.61 9.84
C LYS A 249 36.96 4.33 11.06
N GLU A 250 38.06 5.07 10.91
CA GLU A 250 38.61 5.90 11.98
C GLU A 250 37.58 6.91 12.47
N PHE A 251 36.88 7.59 11.55
CA PHE A 251 35.82 8.53 11.89
C PHE A 251 34.64 7.85 12.59
N MET A 252 34.22 6.65 12.16
CA MET A 252 33.08 5.95 12.79
C MET A 252 33.42 5.34 14.16
N ASN A 253 34.71 5.08 14.44
CA ASN A 253 35.17 4.43 15.68
C ASN A 253 35.71 5.42 16.72
N THR A 254 35.89 6.70 16.38
CA THR A 254 36.28 7.73 17.35
C THR A 254 35.27 7.79 18.49
N LYS A 255 35.77 7.76 19.74
CA LYS A 255 34.94 7.93 20.93
C LYS A 255 34.49 9.39 21.05
N LEU A 256 33.19 9.58 21.23
CA LEU A 256 32.60 10.87 21.58
C LEU A 256 32.24 10.89 23.06
N ASP A 257 32.34 12.06 23.68
CA ASP A 257 31.74 12.35 24.98
C ASP A 257 30.25 12.62 24.82
N THR A 258 29.46 12.44 25.87
CA THR A 258 28.01 12.76 25.84
C THR A 258 27.79 14.23 25.48
N GLY A 259 26.92 14.48 24.51
CA GLY A 259 26.71 15.78 23.87
C GLY A 259 27.72 16.12 22.76
N GLY A 260 28.76 15.32 22.58
CA GLY A 260 29.80 15.50 21.58
C GLY A 260 29.31 15.27 20.16
N VAL A 261 29.86 16.03 19.22
CA VAL A 261 29.55 15.97 17.78
C VAL A 261 30.85 15.88 17.00
N ASP A 262 30.90 15.00 16.01
CA ASP A 262 31.95 14.96 14.99
C ASP A 262 31.30 14.83 13.61
N PHE A 263 31.92 15.39 12.57
CA PHE A 263 31.38 15.33 11.22
C PHE A 263 32.48 15.24 10.16
N ARG A 264 32.15 14.67 9.01
CA ARG A 264 32.95 14.76 7.79
C ARG A 264 32.08 15.30 6.68
N ARG A 265 32.68 16.08 5.78
CA ARG A 265 31.98 16.67 4.64
C ARG A 265 32.76 16.37 3.37
N CYS A 266 32.03 15.92 2.35
CA CYS A 266 32.51 15.84 0.98
C CYS A 266 31.51 16.55 0.09
N LYS A 267 31.92 17.62 -0.61
CA LYS A 267 31.03 18.45 -1.43
C LYS A 267 29.81 18.96 -0.64
N ASN A 268 28.60 18.55 -1.02
CA ASN A 268 27.35 18.89 -0.33
C ASN A 268 26.88 17.81 0.64
N THR A 269 27.56 16.67 0.69
CA THR A 269 27.21 15.56 1.57
C THR A 269 27.97 15.69 2.89
N VAL A 270 27.22 15.62 4.00
CA VAL A 270 27.73 15.64 5.37
C VAL A 270 27.32 14.33 6.04
N VAL A 271 28.28 13.65 6.64
CA VAL A 271 27.98 12.67 7.69
C VAL A 271 28.25 13.32 9.04
N LEU A 272 27.26 13.27 9.92
CA LEU A 272 27.31 13.82 11.26
C LEU A 272 27.10 12.70 12.27
N ARG A 273 28.00 12.60 13.25
CA ARG A 273 27.88 11.74 14.44
C ARG A 273 27.61 12.60 15.66
N TRP A 274 26.67 12.18 16.48
CA TRP A 274 26.35 12.82 17.75
C TRP A 274 26.12 11.74 18.80
N LYS A 275 26.62 12.00 20.01
CA LYS A 275 26.41 11.11 21.14
C LYS A 275 25.44 11.73 22.12
N ASP A 276 24.31 11.06 22.34
CA ASP A 276 23.43 11.34 23.47
C ASP A 276 23.62 10.26 24.54
N LYS A 277 22.60 9.43 24.79
CA LYS A 277 22.74 8.15 25.50
C LYS A 277 23.55 7.14 24.66
N THR A 278 23.35 7.15 23.36
CA THR A 278 24.03 6.30 22.36
C THR A 278 24.59 7.13 21.23
N ASP A 279 25.51 6.55 20.47
CA ASP A 279 26.07 7.16 19.27
C ASP A 279 25.07 7.05 18.11
N VAL A 280 24.75 8.20 17.51
CA VAL A 280 23.84 8.33 16.37
C VAL A 280 24.62 8.93 15.22
N ALA A 281 24.43 8.40 14.02
CA ALA A 281 25.02 8.93 12.81
C ALA A 281 23.96 9.19 11.74
N VAL A 282 24.04 10.35 11.10
CA VAL A 282 23.13 10.78 10.02
C VAL A 282 23.95 11.20 8.81
N LEU A 283 23.57 10.70 7.65
CA LEU A 283 24.06 11.12 6.34
C LEU A 283 23.05 12.09 5.73
N SER A 284 23.51 13.27 5.32
CA SER A 284 22.64 14.35 4.84
C SER A 284 23.27 15.13 3.70
N THR A 285 22.45 15.56 2.74
CA THR A 285 22.85 16.43 1.63
C THR A 285 22.23 17.83 1.73
N ILE A 286 21.33 18.04 2.69
CA ILE A 286 20.58 19.30 2.89
C ILE A 286 21.01 20.07 4.14
N HIS A 287 21.72 19.41 5.07
CA HIS A 287 22.06 19.98 6.36
C HIS A 287 23.51 20.46 6.43
N ARG A 288 23.73 21.49 7.25
CA ARG A 288 25.07 21.89 7.73
C ARG A 288 25.31 21.27 9.11
N PRO A 289 26.58 21.06 9.52
CA PRO A 289 26.91 20.56 10.86
C PRO A 289 26.69 21.68 11.89
N GLN A 290 25.42 21.98 12.18
CA GLN A 290 24.98 23.03 13.09
C GLN A 290 24.21 22.42 14.25
N MET A 291 24.32 23.06 15.40
CA MET A 291 23.62 22.71 16.63
C MET A 291 22.51 23.72 16.86
N VAL A 292 21.34 23.24 17.25
CA VAL A 292 20.19 24.06 17.62
C VAL A 292 19.79 23.78 19.06
N ALA A 293 19.29 24.81 19.73
CA ALA A 293 18.65 24.66 21.03
C ALA A 293 17.28 24.02 20.84
N VAL A 294 17.02 22.95 21.57
CA VAL A 294 15.74 22.23 21.61
C VAL A 294 15.25 22.30 23.05
N ASN A 295 14.05 22.83 23.23
CA ASN A 295 13.38 22.82 24.52
C ASN A 295 12.86 21.41 24.78
N THR A 296 13.21 20.85 25.93
CA THR A 296 12.55 19.68 26.52
C THR A 296 11.68 20.16 27.69
N ARG A 297 10.76 19.33 28.20
CA ARG A 297 9.91 19.67 29.36
C ARG A 297 10.71 20.19 30.56
N THR A 298 11.96 19.75 30.71
CA THR A 298 12.79 19.98 31.88
C THR A 298 13.99 20.90 31.62
N SER A 299 14.42 21.08 30.37
CA SER A 299 15.68 21.78 30.07
C SER A 299 15.79 22.22 28.62
N VAL A 300 16.74 23.13 28.33
CA VAL A 300 17.14 23.42 26.95
C VAL A 300 18.38 22.58 26.63
N LYS A 301 18.24 21.62 25.69
CA LYS A 301 19.35 20.77 25.21
C LYS A 301 19.84 21.26 23.85
N LYS A 302 21.13 21.06 23.54
CA LYS A 302 21.65 21.32 22.18
C LYS A 302 21.69 20.03 21.39
N ARG A 303 21.06 20.02 20.22
CA ARG A 303 21.02 18.86 19.30
C ARG A 303 21.42 19.28 17.88
N PRO A 304 22.02 18.38 17.08
CA PRO A 304 22.31 18.70 15.69
C PRO A 304 21.03 18.93 14.89
N THR A 305 21.02 19.97 14.04
CA THR A 305 19.85 20.31 13.20
C THR A 305 19.41 19.11 12.35
N ALA A 306 20.36 18.39 11.75
CA ALA A 306 20.07 17.22 10.92
C ALA A 306 19.31 16.13 11.68
N ILE A 307 19.57 15.95 12.98
CA ILE A 307 18.90 14.96 13.82
C ILE A 307 17.50 15.44 14.21
N VAL A 308 17.36 16.72 14.52
CA VAL A 308 16.05 17.33 14.81
C VAL A 308 15.12 17.24 13.61
N ASP A 309 15.60 17.61 12.43
CA ASP A 309 14.83 17.54 11.19
C ASP A 309 14.55 16.10 10.76
N TYR A 310 15.48 15.17 11.01
CA TYR A 310 15.25 13.75 10.78
C TYR A 310 14.09 13.23 11.64
N HIS A 311 14.11 13.44 12.95
CA HIS A 311 13.02 13.01 13.84
C HIS A 311 11.68 13.63 13.47
N LYS A 312 11.68 14.92 13.11
CA LYS A 312 10.46 15.63 12.72
C LYS A 312 9.81 15.05 11.46
N ASN A 313 10.62 14.58 10.51
CA ASN A 313 10.13 14.15 9.20
C ASN A 313 10.06 12.63 9.04
N MET A 314 10.60 11.88 10.00
CA MET A 314 10.35 10.45 10.15
C MET A 314 9.00 10.20 10.84
N GLY A 315 8.43 9.01 10.65
CA GLY A 315 7.18 8.59 11.30
C GLY A 315 5.91 8.78 10.47
N GLY A 316 5.98 9.40 9.28
CA GLY A 316 4.81 9.53 8.39
C GLY A 316 4.22 8.17 7.96
N VAL A 317 5.06 7.15 7.77
CA VAL A 317 4.60 5.78 7.48
C VAL A 317 3.99 5.11 8.71
N ASP A 318 4.61 5.25 9.89
CA ASP A 318 4.09 4.68 11.13
C ASP A 318 2.74 5.31 11.53
N LEU A 319 2.56 6.61 11.30
CA LEU A 319 1.26 7.29 11.46
C LEU A 319 0.19 6.64 10.59
N ASN A 320 0.52 6.31 9.33
CA ASN A 320 -0.39 5.61 8.43
C ASN A 320 -0.69 4.18 8.89
N ASP A 321 0.34 3.43 9.29
CA ASP A 321 0.20 2.07 9.84
C ASP A 321 -0.69 2.06 11.09
N HIS A 322 -0.53 3.04 11.98
CA HIS A 322 -1.38 3.23 13.14
C HIS A 322 -2.84 3.45 12.74
N MET A 323 -3.13 4.43 11.86
CA MET A 323 -4.49 4.72 11.40
C MET A 323 -5.18 3.51 10.75
N ILE A 324 -4.45 2.73 9.95
CA ILE A 324 -4.96 1.49 9.35
C ILE A 324 -5.24 0.44 10.43
N SER A 325 -4.37 0.30 11.43
CA SER A 325 -4.48 -0.76 12.43
C SER A 325 -5.75 -0.68 13.29
N TYR A 326 -6.18 0.54 13.66
CA TYR A 326 -7.39 0.77 14.45
C TYR A 326 -8.67 0.53 13.65
N ASN A 327 -8.69 0.90 12.36
CA ASN A 327 -9.90 0.92 11.53
C ASN A 327 -9.89 -0.13 10.41
N ALA A 328 -9.19 -1.23 10.62
CA ALA A 328 -8.98 -2.20 9.56
C ALA A 328 -10.22 -3.03 9.21
N PHE A 329 -10.56 -3.08 7.92
CA PHE A 329 -11.57 -3.97 7.36
C PHE A 329 -11.07 -5.43 7.29
N TYR A 330 -10.87 -6.07 8.44
CA TYR A 330 -10.33 -7.43 8.52
C TYR A 330 -11.42 -8.49 8.62
N ARG A 331 -11.79 -9.07 7.48
CA ARG A 331 -12.52 -10.36 7.46
C ARG A 331 -11.55 -11.54 7.41
N LYS A 332 -11.86 -12.63 8.12
CA LYS A 332 -11.13 -13.90 7.99
C LYS A 332 -11.29 -14.41 6.56
N THR A 333 -10.18 -14.65 5.88
CA THR A 333 -10.14 -15.15 4.50
C THR A 333 -8.97 -16.09 4.31
N THR A 334 -9.17 -17.13 3.49
CA THR A 334 -8.10 -18.03 3.05
C THR A 334 -7.39 -17.52 1.79
N LYS A 335 -7.93 -16.47 1.14
CA LYS A 335 -7.39 -15.85 -0.07
C LYS A 335 -6.60 -14.58 0.29
N TRP A 336 -5.27 -14.64 0.17
CA TRP A 336 -4.35 -13.54 0.50
C TRP A 336 -4.69 -12.25 -0.25
N TRP A 337 -5.03 -12.35 -1.54
CA TRP A 337 -5.27 -11.17 -2.38
C TRP A 337 -6.51 -10.40 -1.95
N LYS A 338 -7.52 -11.06 -1.35
CA LYS A 338 -8.67 -10.37 -0.75
C LYS A 338 -8.21 -9.55 0.44
N LYS A 339 -7.41 -10.15 1.33
CA LYS A 339 -6.87 -9.46 2.51
C LYS A 339 -6.11 -8.20 2.09
N LEU A 340 -5.24 -8.31 1.08
CA LEU A 340 -4.47 -7.17 0.57
C LEU A 340 -5.36 -6.12 -0.12
N ALA A 341 -6.36 -6.54 -0.89
CA ALA A 341 -7.33 -5.61 -1.50
C ALA A 341 -8.07 -4.76 -0.46
N PHE A 342 -8.56 -5.39 0.61
CA PHE A 342 -9.26 -4.66 1.68
C PHE A 342 -8.31 -3.80 2.51
N HIS A 343 -7.06 -4.23 2.71
CA HIS A 343 -6.04 -3.38 3.31
C HIS A 343 -5.79 -2.13 2.45
N MET A 344 -5.69 -2.27 1.13
CA MET A 344 -5.56 -1.13 0.23
C MET A 344 -6.82 -0.24 0.19
N LEU A 345 -8.02 -0.80 0.40
CA LEU A 345 -9.25 0.01 0.58
C LEU A 345 -9.22 0.80 1.90
N THR A 346 -8.78 0.20 3.01
CA THR A 346 -8.56 0.94 4.26
C THR A 346 -7.51 2.04 4.05
N LEU A 347 -6.42 1.72 3.35
CA LEU A 347 -5.39 2.70 2.98
C LEU A 347 -5.99 3.87 2.21
N THR A 348 -6.84 3.63 1.21
CA THR A 348 -7.56 4.69 0.46
C THR A 348 -8.42 5.56 1.38
N MET A 349 -9.12 4.95 2.35
CA MET A 349 -9.94 5.69 3.30
C MET A 349 -9.10 6.63 4.19
N VAL A 350 -7.95 6.13 4.65
CA VAL A 350 -6.98 6.92 5.40
C VAL A 350 -6.42 8.06 4.53
N GLN A 351 -6.11 7.81 3.26
CA GLN A 351 -5.67 8.87 2.34
C GLN A 351 -6.73 9.96 2.14
N ALA A 352 -7.99 9.58 2.02
CA ALA A 352 -9.11 10.52 1.92
C ALA A 352 -9.24 11.37 3.19
N HIS A 353 -9.07 10.76 4.37
CA HIS A 353 -9.09 11.47 5.66
C HIS A 353 -7.93 12.45 5.80
N CYS A 354 -6.70 12.07 5.43
CA CYS A 354 -5.55 12.98 5.39
C CYS A 354 -5.84 14.24 4.57
N LEU A 355 -6.45 14.09 3.38
CA LEU A 355 -6.81 15.21 2.52
C LEU A 355 -7.96 16.03 3.11
N TYR A 356 -8.97 15.39 3.68
CA TYR A 356 -10.05 16.05 4.39
C TYR A 356 -9.50 16.94 5.52
N LEU A 357 -8.61 16.43 6.37
CA LEU A 357 -8.00 17.21 7.45
C LEU A 357 -7.21 18.40 6.92
N LYS A 358 -6.44 18.23 5.83
CA LYS A 358 -5.75 19.34 5.18
C LYS A 358 -6.72 20.42 4.71
N VAL A 359 -7.80 20.05 4.04
CA VAL A 359 -8.82 21.00 3.57
C VAL A 359 -9.50 21.71 4.74
N ARG A 360 -9.87 20.98 5.80
CA ARG A 360 -10.48 21.54 7.02
C ARG A 360 -9.58 22.58 7.66
N LYS A 361 -8.27 22.29 7.78
CA LYS A 361 -7.27 23.23 8.28
C LYS A 361 -7.16 24.47 7.40
N MET A 362 -7.16 24.33 6.07
CA MET A 362 -7.13 25.47 5.14
C MET A 362 -8.33 26.40 5.29
N ILE A 363 -9.53 25.85 5.54
CA ILE A 363 -10.75 26.65 5.72
C ILE A 363 -11.00 27.07 7.17
N GLY A 364 -10.07 26.79 8.09
CA GLY A 364 -10.17 27.15 9.51
C GLY A 364 -11.31 26.44 10.26
N LYS A 365 -11.68 25.22 9.86
CA LYS A 365 -12.70 24.41 10.53
C LYS A 365 -12.06 23.20 11.22
N PRO A 366 -12.59 22.74 12.37
CA PRO A 366 -12.07 21.56 13.06
C PRO A 366 -12.23 20.31 12.19
N GLY A 367 -11.28 19.38 12.23
CA GLY A 367 -11.44 18.07 11.61
C GLY A 367 -12.44 17.19 12.37
N MET A 368 -12.76 16.03 11.81
CA MET A 368 -13.38 14.91 12.51
C MET A 368 -12.34 13.81 12.66
N CYS A 369 -12.49 12.97 13.68
CA CYS A 369 -11.63 11.81 13.85
C CYS A 369 -11.83 10.83 12.68
N LEU A 370 -10.88 9.90 12.49
CA LEU A 370 -10.93 8.94 11.40
C LEU A 370 -12.17 8.04 11.49
N GLU A 371 -12.59 7.65 12.69
CA GLU A 371 -13.77 6.80 12.90
C GLU A 371 -15.05 7.49 12.40
N ASP A 372 -15.32 8.71 12.87
CA ASP A 372 -16.48 9.51 12.45
C ASP A 372 -16.47 9.77 10.94
N PHE A 373 -15.28 10.03 10.37
CA PHE A 373 -15.12 10.19 8.93
C PHE A 373 -15.51 8.92 8.18
N MET A 374 -15.06 7.76 8.64
CA MET A 374 -15.39 6.48 8.01
C MET A 374 -16.87 6.13 8.12
N ILE A 375 -17.50 6.44 9.26
CA ILE A 375 -18.94 6.29 9.45
C ILE A 375 -19.69 7.18 8.46
N SER A 376 -19.35 8.48 8.40
CA SER A 376 -19.98 9.43 7.48
C SER A 376 -19.86 9.00 6.02
N VAL A 377 -18.67 8.56 5.59
CA VAL A 377 -18.48 8.05 4.22
C VAL A 377 -19.29 6.76 4.00
N GLY A 378 -19.36 5.88 5.00
CA GLY A 378 -20.17 4.67 4.95
C GLY A 378 -21.66 4.96 4.80
N GLU A 379 -22.18 5.92 5.56
CA GLU A 379 -23.56 6.41 5.47
C GLU A 379 -23.84 7.00 4.09
N ASP A 380 -22.97 7.87 3.57
CA ASP A 380 -23.10 8.47 2.23
C ASP A 380 -23.08 7.42 1.11
N LEU A 381 -22.26 6.37 1.23
CA LEU A 381 -22.19 5.29 0.24
C LEU A 381 -23.43 4.39 0.22
N VAL A 382 -24.11 4.25 1.37
CA VAL A 382 -25.34 3.44 1.49
C VAL A 382 -26.58 4.29 1.19
N THR A 383 -26.54 5.58 1.52
CA THR A 383 -27.58 6.56 1.23
C THR A 383 -27.43 7.10 -0.19
N VAL A 384 -27.65 6.23 -1.18
CA VAL A 384 -27.83 6.71 -2.56
C VAL A 384 -28.99 7.73 -2.56
N PRO A 385 -28.81 8.98 -3.02
CA PRO A 385 -29.92 9.88 -3.20
C PRO A 385 -30.89 9.18 -4.15
N LYS A 386 -32.14 8.99 -3.73
CA LYS A 386 -33.21 8.73 -4.69
C LYS A 386 -33.10 9.84 -5.71
N SER A 387 -32.71 9.52 -6.94
CA SER A 387 -32.67 10.50 -8.02
C SER A 387 -33.97 11.29 -8.02
N ASP A 388 -33.90 12.62 -8.20
CA ASP A 388 -35.03 13.57 -8.23
C ASP A 388 -36.13 13.27 -9.29
N GLY A 389 -36.15 12.06 -9.86
CA GLY A 389 -37.27 11.49 -10.61
C GLY A 389 -38.25 10.66 -9.77
N ASP A 390 -37.89 10.25 -8.55
CA ASP A 390 -38.80 9.55 -7.64
C ASP A 390 -39.61 10.55 -6.80
N GLN A 391 -40.35 11.43 -7.46
CA GLN A 391 -41.55 11.95 -6.83
C GLN A 391 -42.51 10.77 -6.63
N PRO A 392 -43.10 10.59 -5.43
CA PRO A 392 -44.23 9.71 -5.24
C PRO A 392 -45.44 10.38 -5.90
N THR A 393 -45.45 10.44 -7.24
CA THR A 393 -46.72 10.49 -7.93
C THR A 393 -47.38 9.16 -7.60
N GLY A 394 -48.64 9.20 -7.16
CA GLY A 394 -49.43 8.02 -6.82
C GLY A 394 -49.73 7.11 -8.02
N ALA A 395 -48.78 6.93 -8.93
CA ALA A 395 -48.79 5.89 -9.93
C ALA A 395 -48.31 4.60 -9.27
N ALA A 396 -49.17 3.58 -9.30
CA ALA A 396 -48.85 2.25 -8.83
C ALA A 396 -47.50 1.79 -9.42
N VAL A 397 -46.65 1.22 -8.55
CA VAL A 397 -45.49 0.41 -8.96
C VAL A 397 -45.92 -0.47 -10.14
N PRO A 398 -45.26 -0.40 -11.31
CA PRO A 398 -45.61 -1.27 -12.42
C PRO A 398 -45.45 -2.73 -11.97
N GLN A 399 -46.57 -3.43 -11.79
CA GLN A 399 -46.59 -4.83 -11.38
C GLN A 399 -46.13 -5.77 -12.50
N ASP A 400 -45.82 -5.26 -13.69
CA ASP A 400 -45.39 -6.06 -14.83
C ASP A 400 -43.89 -6.40 -14.74
N PRO A 401 -43.53 -7.69 -14.55
CA PRO A 401 -42.14 -8.15 -14.51
C PRO A 401 -41.34 -7.87 -15.79
N GLN A 402 -42.00 -7.51 -16.90
CA GLN A 402 -41.33 -7.13 -18.14
C GLN A 402 -40.76 -5.70 -18.13
N GLN A 403 -41.32 -4.77 -17.34
CA GLN A 403 -40.82 -3.39 -17.29
C GLN A 403 -39.61 -3.23 -16.37
N LEU A 404 -39.57 -3.98 -15.25
CA LEU A 404 -38.39 -4.08 -14.37
C LEU A 404 -37.18 -4.69 -15.10
N ARG A 405 -37.41 -5.50 -16.15
CA ARG A 405 -36.37 -6.16 -16.95
C ARG A 405 -35.46 -5.20 -17.72
N ILE A 406 -35.90 -3.97 -18.04
CA ILE A 406 -35.26 -3.14 -19.08
C ILE A 406 -34.53 -1.91 -18.49
N GLN A 407 -34.76 -1.58 -17.22
CA GLN A 407 -34.31 -0.31 -16.62
C GLN A 407 -32.85 -0.28 -16.14
N GLY A 408 -32.08 -1.37 -16.27
CA GLY A 408 -30.62 -1.33 -16.07
C GLY A 408 -30.13 -0.93 -14.66
N SER A 409 -31.01 -0.82 -13.66
CA SER A 409 -30.62 -0.61 -12.26
C SER A 409 -30.03 -1.91 -11.70
N HIS A 410 -28.76 -2.18 -12.02
CA HIS A 410 -28.04 -3.38 -11.58
C HIS A 410 -27.98 -3.55 -10.05
N LEU A 411 -28.31 -2.51 -9.28
CA LEU A 411 -28.37 -2.52 -7.83
C LEU A 411 -29.59 -3.26 -7.26
N SER A 412 -30.61 -3.52 -8.07
CA SER A 412 -31.86 -4.14 -7.61
C SER A 412 -31.85 -5.67 -7.84
N HIS A 413 -31.24 -6.14 -8.93
CA HIS A 413 -31.23 -7.55 -9.30
C HIS A 413 -29.94 -8.28 -8.86
N PHE A 414 -29.98 -8.97 -7.73
CA PHE A 414 -28.89 -9.85 -7.28
C PHE A 414 -29.34 -11.31 -7.15
N LEU A 415 -28.36 -12.22 -7.17
CA LEU A 415 -28.57 -13.66 -7.10
C LEU A 415 -28.53 -14.14 -5.65
N VAL A 416 -29.54 -14.90 -5.28
CA VAL A 416 -29.65 -15.57 -3.98
C VAL A 416 -29.60 -17.09 -4.13
N PRO A 417 -29.08 -17.82 -3.12
CA PRO A 417 -28.98 -19.27 -3.17
C PRO A 417 -30.36 -19.95 -3.11
N LEU A 418 -30.54 -20.95 -3.97
CA LEU A 418 -31.69 -21.86 -3.95
C LEU A 418 -31.45 -23.06 -3.05
N LYS A 419 -32.51 -23.53 -2.37
CA LYS A 419 -32.56 -24.88 -1.80
C LYS A 419 -32.64 -25.91 -2.94
N GLY A 420 -31.48 -26.36 -3.42
CA GLY A 420 -31.33 -27.32 -4.51
C GLY A 420 -30.94 -26.68 -5.86
N ARG A 421 -31.06 -27.43 -6.96
CA ARG A 421 -30.71 -26.93 -8.30
C ARG A 421 -31.93 -26.89 -9.23
N LYS A 422 -32.18 -25.77 -9.89
CA LYS A 422 -33.23 -25.60 -10.92
C LYS A 422 -32.61 -25.40 -12.30
N ASN A 423 -33.37 -25.63 -13.36
CA ASN A 423 -32.94 -25.35 -14.73
C ASN A 423 -32.86 -23.83 -14.95
N CYS A 424 -31.75 -23.34 -15.50
CA CYS A 424 -31.60 -21.92 -15.81
C CYS A 424 -32.62 -21.50 -16.88
N CYS A 425 -33.39 -20.43 -16.62
CA CYS A 425 -34.44 -19.97 -17.53
C CYS A 425 -33.91 -19.48 -18.89
N VAL A 426 -32.77 -18.77 -18.91
CA VAL A 426 -32.13 -18.29 -20.15
C VAL A 426 -31.60 -19.46 -20.97
N CYS A 427 -30.86 -20.39 -20.35
CA CYS A 427 -30.37 -21.58 -21.05
C CYS A 427 -31.52 -22.42 -21.61
N TYR A 428 -32.61 -22.58 -20.86
CA TYR A 428 -33.80 -23.30 -21.31
C TYR A 428 -34.46 -22.61 -22.51
N ALA A 429 -34.62 -21.28 -22.43
CA ALA A 429 -35.25 -20.48 -23.49
C ALA A 429 -34.45 -20.50 -24.79
N ARG A 430 -33.11 -20.50 -24.72
CA ARG A 430 -32.24 -20.62 -25.91
C ARG A 430 -32.40 -21.96 -26.61
N LEU A 431 -32.32 -23.06 -25.87
CA LEU A 431 -32.56 -24.38 -26.44
C LEU A 431 -33.98 -24.49 -27.03
N LYS A 432 -34.96 -23.78 -26.44
CA LYS A 432 -36.31 -23.71 -27.00
C LYS A 432 -36.35 -22.92 -28.32
N ALA A 433 -35.62 -21.83 -28.44
CA ALA A 433 -35.51 -21.04 -29.68
C ALA A 433 -34.80 -21.81 -30.81
N GLU A 434 -33.89 -22.72 -30.48
CA GLU A 434 -33.24 -23.65 -31.42
C GLU A 434 -34.16 -24.80 -31.90
N GLY A 435 -35.44 -24.82 -31.52
CA GLY A 435 -36.41 -25.83 -31.97
C GLY A 435 -36.26 -27.21 -31.31
N THR A 436 -35.46 -27.34 -30.25
CA THR A 436 -35.26 -28.63 -29.57
C THR A 436 -36.49 -29.10 -28.80
N ASP A 437 -36.67 -30.40 -28.60
CA ASP A 437 -37.82 -30.94 -27.88
C ASP A 437 -37.72 -30.77 -26.34
N SER A 438 -38.86 -30.91 -25.64
CA SER A 438 -38.94 -30.68 -24.18
C SER A 438 -38.08 -31.65 -23.35
N LYS A 439 -37.95 -32.90 -23.79
CA LYS A 439 -37.15 -33.93 -23.11
C LYS A 439 -35.66 -33.61 -23.24
N TYR A 440 -35.23 -33.19 -24.43
CA TYR A 440 -33.87 -32.70 -24.68
C TYR A 440 -33.53 -31.50 -23.80
N ARG A 441 -34.40 -30.47 -23.76
CA ARG A 441 -34.18 -29.27 -22.94
C ARG A 441 -34.03 -29.58 -21.46
N ARG A 442 -34.90 -30.42 -20.89
CA ARG A 442 -34.84 -30.77 -19.46
C ARG A 442 -33.52 -31.46 -19.07
N LYS A 443 -32.92 -32.22 -19.99
CA LYS A 443 -31.66 -32.93 -19.76
C LYS A 443 -30.42 -32.07 -20.01
N ARG A 444 -30.47 -31.17 -20.98
CA ARG A 444 -29.31 -30.37 -21.44
C ARG A 444 -29.23 -28.96 -20.87
N THR A 445 -30.31 -28.44 -20.30
CA THR A 445 -30.29 -27.12 -19.66
C THR A 445 -29.34 -27.10 -18.47
N LYS A 446 -28.47 -26.08 -18.41
CA LYS A 446 -27.61 -25.87 -17.25
C LYS A 446 -28.45 -25.74 -15.97
N ARG A 447 -28.14 -26.55 -14.98
CA ARG A 447 -28.74 -26.47 -13.65
C ARG A 447 -27.96 -25.49 -12.79
N THR A 448 -28.66 -24.53 -12.19
CA THR A 448 -28.11 -23.50 -11.32
C THR A 448 -28.65 -23.66 -9.90
N LYS A 449 -27.83 -23.26 -8.93
CA LYS A 449 -28.19 -23.16 -7.50
C LYS A 449 -28.57 -21.72 -7.12
N TRP A 450 -28.79 -20.86 -8.11
CA TRP A 450 -29.00 -19.43 -7.92
C TRP A 450 -30.30 -18.98 -8.57
N GLU A 451 -31.02 -18.07 -7.92
CA GLU A 451 -32.16 -17.35 -8.50
C GLU A 451 -32.03 -15.85 -8.28
N CYS A 452 -32.58 -15.03 -9.17
CA CYS A 452 -32.69 -13.59 -8.93
C CYS A 452 -33.71 -13.34 -7.81
N GLN A 453 -33.33 -12.58 -6.78
CA GLN A 453 -34.19 -12.29 -5.62
C GLN A 453 -35.51 -11.66 -6.02
N GLN A 454 -35.49 -10.75 -6.98
CA GLN A 454 -36.66 -9.99 -7.40
C GLN A 454 -37.50 -10.74 -8.42
N CYS A 455 -36.88 -11.30 -9.46
CA CYS A 455 -37.60 -11.99 -10.52
C CYS A 455 -38.00 -13.43 -10.18
N LYS A 456 -37.43 -13.99 -9.10
CA LYS A 456 -37.56 -15.41 -8.71
C LYS A 456 -37.30 -16.38 -9.86
N LYS A 457 -36.34 -16.03 -10.73
CA LYS A 457 -35.92 -16.86 -11.87
C LYS A 457 -34.55 -17.47 -11.62
N ALA A 458 -34.48 -18.79 -11.81
CA ALA A 458 -33.23 -19.53 -11.74
C ALA A 458 -32.30 -19.13 -12.91
N LEU A 459 -31.14 -18.56 -12.59
CA LEU A 459 -30.20 -17.99 -13.57
C LEU A 459 -28.78 -18.50 -13.31
N CYS A 460 -28.01 -18.74 -14.37
CA CYS A 460 -26.55 -18.90 -14.23
C CYS A 460 -25.93 -17.53 -13.88
N VAL A 461 -24.91 -17.52 -13.02
CA VAL A 461 -24.22 -16.31 -12.53
C VAL A 461 -23.80 -15.40 -13.68
N HIS A 462 -23.10 -15.95 -14.65
CA HIS A 462 -22.76 -15.29 -15.89
C HIS A 462 -22.85 -16.30 -17.04
N PRO A 463 -23.25 -15.91 -18.26
CA PRO A 463 -23.76 -14.59 -18.68
C PRO A 463 -25.28 -14.44 -18.56
N CYS A 464 -25.98 -15.45 -18.04
CA CYS A 464 -27.45 -15.50 -18.07
C CYS A 464 -28.10 -14.43 -17.19
N MET A 465 -27.51 -14.11 -16.04
CA MET A 465 -28.00 -13.03 -15.17
C MET A 465 -28.03 -11.69 -15.91
N LYS A 466 -26.91 -11.30 -16.54
CA LYS A 466 -26.82 -10.07 -17.34
C LYS A 466 -27.82 -10.12 -18.49
N ALA A 467 -27.75 -11.16 -19.33
CA ALA A 467 -28.62 -11.28 -20.50
C ALA A 467 -30.13 -11.19 -20.15
N TYR A 468 -30.57 -11.82 -19.06
CA TYR A 468 -31.98 -11.80 -18.67
C TYR A 468 -32.48 -10.40 -18.27
N HIS A 469 -31.62 -9.56 -17.71
CA HIS A 469 -31.96 -8.22 -17.18
C HIS A 469 -31.49 -7.06 -18.06
N THR A 470 -30.80 -7.33 -19.19
CA THR A 470 -30.31 -6.27 -20.07
C THR A 470 -30.70 -6.48 -21.53
N MET A 471 -31.20 -7.65 -21.91
CA MET A 471 -31.59 -7.94 -23.29
C MET A 471 -33.11 -8.15 -23.39
N GLN A 472 -33.73 -7.43 -24.31
CA GLN A 472 -35.13 -7.64 -24.68
C GLN A 472 -35.34 -9.06 -25.26
N ASP A 473 -34.36 -9.55 -26.03
CA ASP A 473 -34.31 -10.91 -26.56
C ASP A 473 -33.03 -11.65 -26.11
N TYR A 474 -33.10 -12.24 -24.91
CA TYR A 474 -32.01 -13.03 -24.33
C TYR A 474 -31.86 -14.44 -24.96
N THR A 475 -32.69 -14.78 -25.96
CA THR A 475 -32.63 -16.07 -26.66
C THR A 475 -31.60 -16.11 -27.78
N ARG A 476 -31.07 -14.94 -28.18
CA ARG A 476 -29.99 -14.84 -29.17
C ARG A 476 -28.64 -15.33 -28.63
N PRO A 477 -27.73 -15.77 -29.52
CA PRO A 477 -26.34 -16.07 -29.17
C PRO A 477 -25.70 -14.84 -28.50
N LEU A 478 -24.98 -15.05 -27.40
CA LEU A 478 -24.20 -13.99 -26.76
C LEU A 478 -22.88 -13.84 -27.50
N GLN A 479 -22.94 -13.30 -28.71
CA GLN A 479 -21.74 -12.80 -29.38
C GLN A 479 -21.41 -11.45 -28.73
N ASN A 480 -20.24 -11.39 -28.10
CA ASN A 480 -19.62 -10.16 -27.58
C ASN A 480 -20.30 -9.48 -26.38
N LEU A 481 -20.54 -10.24 -25.30
CA LEU A 481 -20.63 -9.66 -23.96
C LEU A 481 -19.34 -9.99 -23.21
N VAL A 482 -18.26 -9.31 -23.60
CA VAL A 482 -17.03 -9.20 -22.80
C VAL A 482 -17.25 -8.10 -21.78
#